data_AF-A0AAN6MNB1-F1
#
_entry.id   AF-A0AAN6MNB1-F1
#
_cell.length_a   1.000
_cell.length_b   1.000
_cell.length_c   1.000
_cell.angle_alpha   90.00
_cell.angle_beta   90.00
_cell.angle_gamma   90.00
#
_symmetry.space_group_name_H-M   'P 1'
#
loop_
_entity.id
_entity.type
_entity.pdbx_description
1 polymer ?
#
loop_
_entity_poly.entity_id
_entity_poly.type
_entity_poly.pdbx_seq_one_letter_code
_entity_poly.pdbx_strand_id
1 'polypeptide(L)'
;MVSLKQLAVASFVSSVATASVRRGAAPPAPASSVTCNGKAYAYNNLAGFGSLASDARDQYGDTISIGSSMVIRDWKKAGKKYKGTMYGLPDRGWNTNGTQNTIPRVHIFDLTFTPAPDASVAKPAGPNIEFDYKRTILLSGPDGKPMTGLDPDFTGGYTYTGFPTMPAATYPGDGFGGPGPGDKRISLDAEGLVVLDDGSFWISDEYGPFVYQFDSKGNMLSAIQPPDALLPIRKGQVSFNSNTPPIYDHSLVPTPADPDHGRQNNQGFEGLSISPDGTTLWVLLQSAARQDGGASSSKRRNTRLLKYSLARASSNNKNKHDPTAQATYKAEYVVPLPTFQNAEGKTRVAAQSELHYVSDTQFLVLPRDSSVGRGTADPLSRYRHVDVIDIAAATDIKGAKYDDIANGNITAGGIVDASDKLPPSITPATLCPFIDYNLNTELSKFATASGDAVHNGLPVNLGLLNEKWEALALVPVNPNANGKGCDGDEYYLFTLSDNDFITNNGYANFGKIKFVDDTATVPFLDSQALVFKVTLPRGSKPLVG
;
A
#
# COMPACT_ATOMS: atom_id res chain seq x y z
N MET A 1 -68.82 46.88 65.17
CA MET A 1 -68.04 47.25 63.96
C MET A 1 -66.59 46.84 64.18
N VAL A 2 -65.91 46.46 63.08
CA VAL A 2 -64.48 46.08 62.93
C VAL A 2 -64.14 44.58 63.01
N SER A 3 -64.32 43.92 61.85
CA SER A 3 -63.42 43.01 61.10
C SER A 3 -62.50 42.01 61.82
N LEU A 4 -62.76 40.71 61.59
CA LEU A 4 -61.76 39.63 61.63
C LEU A 4 -60.84 39.73 60.41
N LYS A 5 -59.52 39.66 60.62
CA LYS A 5 -58.52 39.37 59.57
C LYS A 5 -57.85 38.03 59.86
N GLN A 6 -57.91 37.14 58.88
CA GLN A 6 -57.17 35.87 58.83
C GLN A 6 -55.67 36.14 58.64
N LEU A 7 -54.83 35.45 59.42
CA LEU A 7 -53.39 35.37 59.20
C LEU A 7 -53.11 34.21 58.22
N ALA A 8 -52.57 34.53 57.04
CA ALA A 8 -52.00 33.54 56.13
C ALA A 8 -50.48 33.49 56.35
N VAL A 9 -49.97 32.34 56.76
CA VAL A 9 -48.53 32.05 56.85
C VAL A 9 -48.05 31.62 55.47
N ALA A 10 -47.18 32.42 54.85
CA ALA A 10 -46.52 32.07 53.59
C ALA A 10 -45.20 31.32 53.89
N SER A 11 -45.19 30.02 53.63
CA SER A 11 -43.99 29.19 53.66
C SER A 11 -43.18 29.42 52.38
N PHE A 12 -42.01 30.05 52.48
CA PHE A 12 -41.04 30.12 51.37
C PHE A 12 -40.33 28.77 51.24
N VAL A 13 -40.75 27.97 50.25
CA VAL A 13 -39.97 26.81 49.78
C VAL A 13 -38.87 27.36 48.88
N SER A 14 -37.62 27.35 49.36
CA SER A 14 -36.44 27.60 48.51
C SER A 14 -36.19 26.35 47.67
N SER A 15 -36.65 26.37 46.42
CA SER A 15 -36.30 25.37 45.41
C SER A 15 -34.86 25.60 44.96
N VAL A 16 -33.94 24.81 45.53
CA VAL A 16 -32.58 24.69 44.98
C VAL A 16 -32.71 24.00 43.63
N ALA A 17 -32.61 24.77 42.54
CA ALA A 17 -32.50 24.23 41.20
C ALA A 17 -31.13 23.54 41.07
N THR A 18 -31.10 22.23 41.26
CA THR A 18 -29.97 21.40 40.84
C THR A 18 -29.92 21.42 39.32
N ALA A 19 -29.09 22.31 38.76
CA ALA A 19 -28.70 22.24 37.37
C ALA A 19 -27.98 20.91 37.14
N SER A 20 -28.72 19.90 36.66
CA SER A 20 -28.15 18.67 36.14
C SER A 20 -27.33 19.03 34.92
N VAL A 21 -26.03 19.22 35.12
CA VAL A 21 -25.06 19.22 34.03
C VAL A 21 -25.17 17.83 33.41
N ARG A 22 -25.85 17.72 32.27
CA ARG A 22 -25.72 16.58 31.37
C ARG A 22 -24.24 16.51 30.99
N ARG A 23 -23.44 15.77 31.74
CA ARG A 23 -22.16 15.25 31.26
C ARG A 23 -22.53 14.47 30.01
N GLY A 24 -22.19 14.99 28.84
CA GLY A 24 -22.26 14.21 27.61
C GLY A 24 -21.59 12.87 27.87
N ALA A 25 -22.18 11.78 27.35
CA ALA A 25 -21.56 10.47 27.42
C ALA A 25 -20.11 10.61 26.95
N ALA A 26 -19.16 10.08 27.73
CA ALA A 26 -17.78 10.04 27.30
C ALA A 26 -17.73 9.37 25.92
N PRO A 27 -16.91 9.87 24.98
CA PRO A 27 -16.74 9.19 23.70
C PRO A 27 -16.35 7.73 23.96
N PRO A 28 -16.85 6.78 23.13
CA PRO A 28 -16.51 5.37 23.31
C PRO A 28 -14.99 5.19 23.30
N ALA A 29 -14.50 4.24 24.10
CA ALA A 29 -13.10 3.89 24.14
C ALA A 29 -12.63 3.40 22.75
N PRO A 30 -11.39 3.70 22.35
CA PRO A 30 -10.86 3.21 21.08
C PRO A 30 -10.77 1.67 21.07
N ALA A 31 -10.90 1.06 19.89
CA ALA A 31 -10.70 -0.37 19.68
C ALA A 31 -9.28 -0.82 20.10
N SER A 32 -8.26 0.00 19.82
CA SER A 32 -6.91 -0.17 20.38
C SER A 32 -6.16 1.17 20.44
N SER A 33 -5.07 1.22 21.21
CA SER A 33 -4.17 2.37 21.26
C SER A 33 -2.73 1.92 21.49
N VAL A 34 -1.77 2.64 20.92
CA VAL A 34 -0.33 2.39 21.10
C VAL A 34 0.41 3.70 21.35
N THR A 35 1.51 3.64 22.08
CA THR A 35 2.47 4.75 22.18
C THR A 35 3.78 4.33 21.53
N CYS A 36 4.17 5.02 20.45
CA CYS A 36 5.43 4.77 19.76
C CYS A 36 6.39 5.92 20.00
N ASN A 37 7.50 5.66 20.71
CA ASN A 37 8.50 6.66 21.09
C ASN A 37 7.87 7.92 21.75
N GLY A 38 6.96 7.70 22.71
CA GLY A 38 6.27 8.79 23.43
C GLY A 38 5.12 9.47 22.68
N LYS A 39 4.85 9.10 21.41
CA LYS A 39 3.74 9.63 20.62
C LYS A 39 2.57 8.65 20.61
N ALA A 40 1.38 9.13 20.98
CA ALA A 40 0.19 8.30 21.14
C ALA A 40 -0.63 8.22 19.83
N TYR A 41 -1.07 7.00 19.51
CA TYR A 41 -1.95 6.65 18.40
C TYR A 41 -3.18 5.92 18.93
N ALA A 42 -4.35 6.12 18.31
CA ALA A 42 -5.56 5.37 18.63
C ALA A 42 -6.26 4.87 17.37
N TYR A 43 -6.61 3.59 17.35
CA TYR A 43 -7.55 3.01 16.41
C TYR A 43 -8.93 3.11 17.07
N ASN A 44 -9.72 4.08 16.63
CA ASN A 44 -10.97 4.41 17.30
C ASN A 44 -12.03 3.33 17.04
N ASN A 45 -12.31 3.02 15.77
CA ASN A 45 -13.26 2.00 15.34
C ASN A 45 -13.15 1.76 13.82
N LEU A 46 -13.65 0.62 13.34
CA LEU A 46 -13.91 0.44 11.91
C LEU A 46 -15.11 1.32 11.50
N ALA A 47 -14.92 2.12 10.47
CA ALA A 47 -15.87 3.15 10.03
C ALA A 47 -16.51 2.86 8.66
N GLY A 48 -15.92 1.95 7.88
CA GLY A 48 -16.47 1.58 6.60
C GLY A 48 -15.97 0.27 6.03
N PHE A 49 -16.79 -0.26 5.14
CA PHE A 49 -16.54 -1.43 4.31
C PHE A 49 -17.13 -1.20 2.92
N GLY A 50 -16.49 -1.75 1.90
CA GLY A 50 -17.01 -1.81 0.54
C GLY A 50 -16.21 -2.78 -0.31
N SER A 51 -16.60 -2.93 -1.57
CA SER A 51 -15.85 -3.73 -2.52
C SER A 51 -16.05 -3.23 -3.95
N LEU A 52 -15.08 -3.56 -4.81
CA LEU A 52 -15.16 -3.44 -6.25
C LEU A 52 -15.24 -4.85 -6.85
N ALA A 53 -16.19 -5.05 -7.77
CA ALA A 53 -16.40 -6.36 -8.40
C ALA A 53 -15.14 -6.84 -9.13
N SER A 54 -14.81 -8.11 -8.95
CA SER A 54 -13.65 -8.79 -9.58
C SER A 54 -13.65 -8.79 -11.11
N ASP A 55 -14.81 -8.59 -11.75
CA ASP A 55 -14.98 -8.53 -13.20
C ASP A 55 -15.32 -7.13 -13.71
N ALA A 56 -15.16 -6.11 -12.85
CA ALA A 56 -15.22 -4.71 -13.26
C ALA A 56 -14.21 -4.46 -14.39
N ARG A 57 -14.57 -3.58 -15.33
CA ARG A 57 -13.77 -3.30 -16.51
C ARG A 57 -13.43 -1.84 -16.66
N ASP A 58 -12.26 -1.61 -17.22
CA ASP A 58 -11.80 -0.29 -17.56
C ASP A 58 -12.31 0.17 -18.93
N GLN A 59 -12.02 1.43 -19.29
CA GLN A 59 -12.44 2.03 -20.56
C GLN A 59 -11.90 1.32 -21.81
N TYR A 60 -10.89 0.46 -21.66
CA TYR A 60 -10.29 -0.34 -22.72
C TYR A 60 -10.84 -1.76 -22.77
N GLY A 61 -11.71 -2.14 -21.83
CA GLY A 61 -12.36 -3.44 -21.76
C GLY A 61 -11.56 -4.51 -21.00
N ASP A 62 -10.44 -4.14 -20.37
CA ASP A 62 -9.66 -5.03 -19.51
C ASP A 62 -10.25 -5.06 -18.10
N THR A 63 -10.08 -6.19 -17.41
CA THR A 63 -10.45 -6.35 -16.01
C THR A 63 -9.65 -5.40 -15.13
N ILE A 64 -10.33 -4.78 -14.17
CA ILE A 64 -9.74 -3.91 -13.15
C ILE A 64 -9.34 -4.77 -11.95
N SER A 65 -8.07 -4.69 -11.56
CA SER A 65 -7.67 -4.86 -10.16
C SER A 65 -7.35 -3.48 -9.58
N ILE A 66 -7.55 -3.35 -8.28
CA ILE A 66 -7.01 -2.27 -7.45
C ILE A 66 -6.52 -2.95 -6.18
N GLY A 67 -5.36 -2.55 -5.66
CA GLY A 67 -4.94 -3.13 -4.39
C GLY A 67 -3.49 -2.91 -4.03
N SER A 68 -2.60 -2.89 -5.03
CA SER A 68 -1.16 -2.74 -4.82
C SER A 68 -0.85 -1.39 -4.17
N SER A 69 -1.48 -0.29 -4.61
CA SER A 69 -1.50 0.97 -3.84
C SER A 69 -2.68 1.87 -4.22
N MET A 70 -2.89 2.96 -3.45
CA MET A 70 -3.89 3.97 -3.76
C MET A 70 -3.56 5.36 -3.23
N VAL A 71 -4.16 6.39 -3.83
CA VAL A 71 -4.12 7.78 -3.36
C VAL A 71 -5.51 8.40 -3.45
N ILE A 72 -5.94 9.21 -2.47
CA ILE A 72 -7.29 9.85 -2.46
C ILE A 72 -7.19 11.37 -2.49
N ARG A 73 -7.32 11.97 -3.67
CA ARG A 73 -7.25 13.43 -3.87
C ARG A 73 -8.60 14.11 -3.68
N ASP A 74 -8.58 15.44 -3.62
CA ASP A 74 -9.76 16.31 -3.65
C ASP A 74 -10.83 15.97 -2.59
N TRP A 75 -10.36 15.49 -1.44
CA TRP A 75 -11.20 15.02 -0.35
C TRP A 75 -11.99 16.15 0.31
N LYS A 76 -13.31 15.99 0.38
CA LYS A 76 -14.23 16.96 0.96
C LYS A 76 -15.37 16.31 1.70
N LYS A 77 -15.83 16.98 2.75
CA LYS A 77 -17.02 16.62 3.51
C LYS A 77 -18.23 17.38 2.99
N ALA A 78 -19.29 16.65 2.65
CA ALA A 78 -20.57 17.17 2.18
C ALA A 78 -21.69 16.62 3.08
N GLY A 79 -22.01 17.35 4.16
CA GLY A 79 -22.96 16.89 5.17
C GLY A 79 -22.44 15.64 5.91
N LYS A 80 -23.16 14.52 5.76
CA LYS A 80 -22.77 13.21 6.34
C LYS A 80 -21.90 12.36 5.40
N LYS A 81 -21.67 12.81 4.16
CA LYS A 81 -20.89 12.09 3.16
C LYS A 81 -19.53 12.73 2.99
N TYR A 82 -18.57 11.95 2.51
CA TYR A 82 -17.31 12.42 2.00
C TYR A 82 -17.18 12.03 0.53
N LYS A 83 -16.46 12.85 -0.21
CA LYS A 83 -16.13 12.61 -1.62
C LYS A 83 -14.66 12.89 -1.86
N GLY A 84 -14.04 12.12 -2.74
CA GLY A 84 -12.69 12.36 -3.24
C GLY A 84 -12.49 11.67 -4.59
N THR A 85 -11.31 11.86 -5.18
CA THR A 85 -10.88 11.17 -6.40
C THR A 85 -9.81 10.16 -6.01
N MET A 86 -10.13 8.88 -6.13
CA MET A 86 -9.18 7.80 -5.88
C MET A 86 -8.38 7.50 -7.15
N TYR A 87 -7.07 7.41 -7.00
CA TYR A 87 -6.16 6.75 -7.93
C TYR A 87 -5.86 5.36 -7.36
N GLY A 88 -6.17 4.31 -8.10
CA GLY A 88 -5.87 2.91 -7.75
C GLY A 88 -4.79 2.35 -8.67
N LEU A 89 -3.81 1.68 -8.08
CA LEU A 89 -2.71 1.02 -8.77
C LEU A 89 -2.89 -0.50 -8.66
N PRO A 90 -2.96 -1.23 -9.78
CA PRO A 90 -2.73 -2.67 -9.83
C PRO A 90 -1.25 -3.01 -10.08
N ASP A 91 -0.91 -4.27 -9.82
CA ASP A 91 0.36 -4.89 -10.13
C ASP A 91 0.57 -5.10 -11.64
N ARG A 92 1.51 -5.97 -12.03
CA ARG A 92 1.82 -6.34 -13.42
C ARG A 92 0.66 -6.97 -14.22
N GLY A 93 -0.51 -7.21 -13.63
CA GLY A 93 -1.66 -7.85 -14.28
C GLY A 93 -1.74 -9.35 -14.02
N TRP A 94 -2.86 -9.96 -14.43
CA TRP A 94 -3.11 -11.40 -14.29
C TRP A 94 -1.92 -12.23 -14.80
N ASN A 95 -1.35 -13.07 -13.92
CA ASN A 95 -0.06 -13.72 -14.16
C ASN A 95 0.00 -15.19 -13.72
N THR A 96 -1.14 -15.80 -13.36
CA THR A 96 -1.17 -17.15 -12.76
C THR A 96 -0.75 -18.25 -13.74
N ASN A 97 -0.95 -18.03 -15.04
CA ASN A 97 -0.42 -18.86 -16.13
C ASN A 97 0.85 -18.29 -16.76
N GLY A 98 1.60 -17.47 -16.01
CA GLY A 98 2.77 -16.75 -16.51
C GLY A 98 2.47 -15.28 -16.79
N THR A 99 3.51 -14.45 -16.76
CA THR A 99 3.37 -13.01 -17.03
C THR A 99 2.95 -12.75 -18.46
N GLN A 100 2.25 -11.64 -18.70
CA GLN A 100 1.71 -11.29 -20.01
C GLN A 100 1.97 -9.82 -20.31
N ASN A 101 1.84 -9.44 -21.58
CA ASN A 101 2.12 -8.08 -22.06
C ASN A 101 1.03 -7.05 -21.67
N THR A 102 0.53 -7.13 -20.43
CA THR A 102 -0.36 -6.14 -19.84
C THR A 102 0.35 -4.80 -19.79
N ILE A 103 -0.30 -3.74 -20.25
CA ILE A 103 0.22 -2.39 -20.10
C ILE A 103 -0.08 -1.92 -18.67
N PRO A 104 0.96 -1.59 -17.86
CA PRO A 104 0.78 -1.02 -16.53
C PRO A 104 -0.05 0.26 -16.58
N ARG A 105 -0.86 0.51 -15.55
CA ARG A 105 -1.89 1.54 -15.60
C ARG A 105 -2.28 2.06 -14.22
N VAL A 106 -2.91 3.23 -14.19
CA VAL A 106 -3.55 3.79 -12.98
C VAL A 106 -5.03 4.01 -13.26
N HIS A 107 -5.88 3.47 -12.40
CA HIS A 107 -7.33 3.63 -12.48
C HIS A 107 -7.79 4.82 -11.66
N ILE A 108 -8.76 5.58 -12.16
CA ILE A 108 -9.31 6.75 -11.46
C ILE A 108 -10.80 6.56 -11.20
N PHE A 109 -11.20 6.77 -9.95
CA PHE A 109 -12.57 6.67 -9.47
C PHE A 109 -12.99 7.95 -8.76
N ASP A 110 -14.26 8.32 -8.88
CA ASP A 110 -14.90 9.16 -7.87
C ASP A 110 -15.28 8.26 -6.69
N LEU A 111 -14.73 8.56 -5.52
CA LEU A 111 -14.97 7.83 -4.28
C LEU A 111 -16.04 8.57 -3.47
N THR A 112 -17.08 7.85 -3.03
CA THR A 112 -18.04 8.36 -2.03
C THR A 112 -18.02 7.48 -0.79
N PHE A 113 -17.91 8.10 0.38
CA PHE A 113 -17.91 7.41 1.67
C PHE A 113 -18.94 8.02 2.61
N THR A 114 -19.79 7.18 3.21
CA THR A 114 -20.78 7.61 4.20
C THR A 114 -20.56 6.83 5.51
N PRO A 115 -19.87 7.40 6.52
CA PRO A 115 -19.61 6.68 7.77
C PRO A 115 -20.89 6.16 8.42
N ALA A 116 -20.81 4.97 9.02
CA ALA A 116 -21.91 4.33 9.74
C ALA A 116 -21.61 4.29 11.26
N PRO A 117 -21.73 5.42 11.99
CA PRO A 117 -21.34 5.49 13.40
C PRO A 117 -22.19 4.63 14.34
N ASP A 118 -23.40 4.27 13.90
CA ASP A 118 -24.34 3.42 14.66
C ASP A 118 -24.18 1.92 14.34
N ALA A 119 -23.21 1.55 13.49
CA ALA A 119 -22.93 0.17 13.14
C ALA A 119 -22.43 -0.63 14.36
N SER A 120 -22.96 -1.83 14.55
CA SER A 120 -22.59 -2.71 15.65
C SER A 120 -22.71 -4.17 15.22
N VAL A 121 -22.10 -5.11 15.94
CA VAL A 121 -22.23 -6.54 15.65
C VAL A 121 -23.70 -7.01 15.67
N ALA A 122 -24.53 -6.43 16.55
CA ALA A 122 -25.97 -6.76 16.62
C ALA A 122 -26.80 -6.10 15.50
N LYS A 123 -26.28 -5.05 14.87
CA LYS A 123 -26.92 -4.34 13.77
C LYS A 123 -25.85 -3.92 12.74
N PRO A 124 -25.35 -4.88 11.93
CA PRO A 124 -24.30 -4.58 10.98
C PRO A 124 -24.78 -3.58 9.91
N ALA A 125 -23.91 -2.66 9.50
CA ALA A 125 -24.15 -1.82 8.34
C ALA A 125 -23.77 -2.57 7.05
N GLY A 126 -24.48 -2.31 5.95
CA GLY A 126 -24.04 -2.76 4.63
C GLY A 126 -22.82 -1.97 4.11
N PRO A 127 -22.41 -2.21 2.86
CA PRO A 127 -21.34 -1.44 2.22
C PRO A 127 -21.66 0.06 2.23
N ASN A 128 -20.67 0.88 2.57
CA ASN A 128 -20.82 2.33 2.70
C ASN A 128 -19.71 3.13 2.01
N ILE A 129 -18.97 2.45 1.13
CA ILE A 129 -17.98 2.99 0.21
C ILE A 129 -18.47 2.69 -1.21
N GLU A 130 -18.51 3.71 -2.06
CA GLU A 130 -18.94 3.62 -3.45
C GLU A 130 -17.78 4.04 -4.36
N PHE A 131 -17.48 3.22 -5.36
CA PHE A 131 -16.47 3.47 -6.39
C PHE A 131 -17.19 3.75 -7.72
N ASP A 132 -17.07 4.98 -8.24
CA ASP A 132 -17.56 5.35 -9.58
C ASP A 132 -16.37 5.47 -10.53
N TYR A 133 -16.17 4.48 -11.41
CA TYR A 133 -15.04 4.45 -12.35
C TYR A 133 -15.12 5.62 -13.35
N LYS A 134 -14.00 6.33 -13.54
CA LYS A 134 -13.91 7.48 -14.46
C LYS A 134 -13.07 7.15 -15.69
N ARG A 135 -11.82 6.72 -15.48
CA ARG A 135 -10.85 6.52 -16.57
C ARG A 135 -9.64 5.73 -16.12
N THR A 136 -8.82 5.34 -17.09
CA THR A 136 -7.50 4.72 -16.90
C THR A 136 -6.41 5.58 -17.53
N ILE A 137 -5.25 5.67 -16.89
CA ILE A 137 -4.00 6.20 -17.44
C ILE A 137 -3.10 5.00 -17.77
N LEU A 138 -2.70 4.84 -19.04
CA LEU A 138 -1.74 3.81 -19.44
C LEU A 138 -0.31 4.36 -19.31
N LEU A 139 0.62 3.52 -18.86
CA LEU A 139 2.01 3.92 -18.65
C LEU A 139 2.89 3.61 -19.87
N SER A 140 3.78 4.54 -20.18
CA SER A 140 4.70 4.47 -21.32
C SER A 140 6.13 4.86 -20.91
N GLY A 141 7.10 4.26 -21.58
CA GLY A 141 8.52 4.52 -21.36
C GLY A 141 8.99 5.84 -21.96
N PRO A 142 10.29 6.17 -21.82
CA PRO A 142 10.87 7.43 -22.33
C PRO A 142 10.77 7.64 -23.84
N ASP A 143 10.56 6.57 -24.60
CA ASP A 143 10.36 6.57 -26.05
C ASP A 143 8.88 6.72 -26.46
N GLY A 144 7.98 6.91 -25.49
CA GLY A 144 6.54 7.01 -25.72
C GLY A 144 5.86 5.67 -26.04
N LYS A 145 6.60 4.56 -26.02
CA LYS A 145 6.04 3.22 -26.21
C LYS A 145 5.41 2.72 -24.91
N PRO A 146 4.25 2.04 -24.95
CA PRO A 146 3.68 1.36 -23.79
C PRO A 146 4.69 0.47 -23.05
N MET A 147 4.65 0.51 -21.72
CA MET A 147 5.38 -0.43 -20.85
C MET A 147 4.69 -1.82 -20.85
N THR A 148 5.28 -2.79 -20.15
CA THR A 148 4.78 -4.17 -20.07
C THR A 148 4.83 -4.73 -18.64
N GLY A 149 3.90 -5.62 -18.29
CA GLY A 149 3.90 -6.43 -17.07
C GLY A 149 4.64 -7.77 -17.20
N LEU A 150 5.34 -7.99 -18.32
CA LEU A 150 6.17 -9.18 -18.52
C LEU A 150 7.38 -9.19 -17.57
N ASP A 151 7.73 -10.37 -17.06
CA ASP A 151 8.98 -10.60 -16.34
C ASP A 151 10.16 -10.12 -17.21
N PRO A 152 11.07 -9.28 -16.67
CA PRO A 152 12.26 -8.85 -17.39
C PRO A 152 13.02 -10.04 -17.97
N ASP A 153 13.62 -9.86 -19.14
CA ASP A 153 14.37 -10.91 -19.83
C ASP A 153 15.84 -10.99 -19.39
N PHE A 154 16.61 -11.87 -20.02
CA PHE A 154 18.03 -12.11 -19.70
C PHE A 154 18.99 -11.08 -20.32
N THR A 155 18.50 -9.99 -20.92
CA THR A 155 19.34 -9.02 -21.63
C THR A 155 19.95 -7.95 -20.72
N GLY A 156 19.69 -8.00 -19.41
CA GLY A 156 20.25 -7.06 -18.43
C GLY A 156 19.54 -5.70 -18.38
N GLY A 157 18.39 -5.56 -19.07
CA GLY A 157 17.57 -4.36 -19.07
C GLY A 157 17.63 -3.55 -20.37
N TYR A 158 17.20 -2.29 -20.29
CA TYR A 158 17.18 -1.36 -21.42
C TYR A 158 17.46 0.07 -20.98
N THR A 159 18.27 0.80 -21.76
CA THR A 159 18.80 2.11 -21.42
C THR A 159 18.36 3.16 -22.43
N TYR A 160 17.89 4.30 -21.93
CA TYR A 160 17.62 5.50 -22.72
C TYR A 160 18.56 6.64 -22.31
N THR A 161 18.76 7.61 -23.20
CA THR A 161 19.56 8.80 -22.87
C THR A 161 18.92 9.53 -21.68
N GLY A 162 19.68 9.76 -20.61
CA GLY A 162 19.20 10.42 -19.39
C GLY A 162 18.52 9.50 -18.36
N PHE A 163 18.45 8.19 -18.63
CA PHE A 163 17.87 7.19 -17.72
C PHE A 163 18.92 6.14 -17.32
N PRO A 164 18.82 5.55 -16.12
CA PRO A 164 19.55 4.33 -15.79
C PRO A 164 19.10 3.16 -16.69
N THR A 165 19.83 2.05 -16.64
CA THR A 165 19.38 0.79 -17.23
C THR A 165 18.21 0.25 -16.41
N MET A 166 17.04 0.12 -17.03
CA MET A 166 15.81 -0.31 -16.37
C MET A 166 15.45 -1.75 -16.75
N PRO A 167 14.67 -2.47 -15.92
CA PRO A 167 14.10 -3.77 -16.27
C PRO A 167 13.36 -3.73 -17.60
N ALA A 168 13.54 -4.75 -18.44
CA ALA A 168 12.90 -4.81 -19.75
C ALA A 168 12.69 -6.25 -20.21
N ALA A 169 11.64 -6.48 -21.00
CA ALA A 169 11.33 -7.75 -21.61
C ALA A 169 11.26 -7.62 -23.14
N THR A 170 11.91 -8.56 -23.82
CA THR A 170 11.78 -8.81 -25.25
C THR A 170 10.80 -9.96 -25.46
N TYR A 171 9.76 -9.74 -26.26
CA TYR A 171 8.74 -10.76 -26.50
C TYR A 171 8.46 -10.93 -28.00
N PRO A 172 8.15 -12.16 -28.45
CA PRO A 172 7.66 -12.40 -29.80
C PRO A 172 6.16 -12.06 -29.90
N GLY A 173 5.65 -11.95 -31.13
CA GLY A 173 4.22 -11.90 -31.34
C GLY A 173 3.57 -10.63 -30.78
N ASP A 174 2.44 -10.80 -30.10
CA ASP A 174 1.78 -9.75 -29.33
C ASP A 174 2.18 -9.71 -27.83
N GLY A 175 3.02 -10.66 -27.39
CA GLY A 175 3.42 -10.83 -25.99
C GLY A 175 2.36 -11.48 -25.08
N PHE A 176 1.25 -11.95 -25.66
CA PHE A 176 0.21 -12.76 -25.00
C PHE A 176 0.16 -14.21 -25.53
N GLY A 177 1.11 -14.60 -26.40
CA GLY A 177 1.14 -15.89 -27.09
C GLY A 177 0.46 -15.89 -28.47
N GLY A 178 -0.02 -14.73 -28.93
CA GLY A 178 -0.61 -14.55 -30.25
C GLY A 178 0.39 -14.03 -31.30
N PRO A 179 -0.03 -13.97 -32.59
CA PRO A 179 0.81 -13.46 -33.68
C PRO A 179 1.02 -11.94 -33.58
N GLY A 180 2.19 -11.48 -34.03
CA GLY A 180 2.57 -10.07 -34.00
C GLY A 180 4.07 -9.88 -34.27
N PRO A 181 4.54 -8.64 -34.36
CA PRO A 181 5.93 -8.34 -34.72
C PRO A 181 6.93 -8.59 -33.58
N GLY A 182 6.48 -8.74 -32.34
CA GLY A 182 7.32 -8.65 -31.14
C GLY A 182 7.81 -7.22 -30.88
N ASP A 183 8.35 -6.99 -29.68
CA ASP A 183 9.05 -5.75 -29.32
C ASP A 183 9.93 -5.97 -28.07
N LYS A 184 10.67 -4.93 -27.67
CA LYS A 184 11.33 -4.85 -26.37
C LYS A 184 10.80 -3.63 -25.60
N ARG A 185 10.24 -3.85 -24.40
CA ARG A 185 9.59 -2.81 -23.59
C ARG A 185 10.13 -2.80 -22.17
N ILE A 186 10.04 -1.66 -21.50
CA ILE A 186 10.35 -1.55 -20.06
C ILE A 186 9.29 -2.34 -19.29
N SER A 187 9.76 -3.24 -18.43
CA SER A 187 8.94 -4.06 -17.55
C SER A 187 8.66 -3.30 -16.25
N LEU A 188 7.45 -3.41 -15.73
CA LEU A 188 7.07 -2.81 -14.45
C LEU A 188 6.08 -3.71 -13.73
N ASP A 189 6.40 -3.99 -12.48
CA ASP A 189 5.50 -4.56 -11.51
C ASP A 189 5.24 -3.50 -10.44
N ALA A 190 4.09 -2.84 -10.55
CA ALA A 190 3.84 -1.57 -9.88
C ALA A 190 3.23 -1.77 -8.50
N GLU A 191 3.89 -1.28 -7.46
CA GLU A 191 3.50 -1.62 -6.09
C GLU A 191 3.14 -0.40 -5.24
N GLY A 192 3.85 0.72 -5.34
CA GLY A 192 3.57 1.92 -4.55
C GLY A 192 3.16 3.11 -5.43
N LEU A 193 2.28 4.00 -4.93
CA LEU A 193 1.81 5.18 -5.69
C LEU A 193 1.86 6.47 -4.85
N VAL A 194 2.40 7.53 -5.45
CA VAL A 194 2.28 8.91 -4.95
C VAL A 194 1.82 9.83 -6.06
N VAL A 195 0.79 10.65 -5.84
CA VAL A 195 0.31 11.64 -6.82
C VAL A 195 0.62 13.06 -6.35
N LEU A 196 1.28 13.85 -7.20
CA LEU A 196 1.66 15.23 -6.93
C LEU A 196 0.55 16.23 -7.27
N ASP A 197 0.70 17.47 -6.81
CA ASP A 197 -0.27 18.56 -7.02
C ASP A 197 -0.49 18.93 -8.48
N ASP A 198 0.50 18.73 -9.36
CA ASP A 198 0.40 18.97 -10.80
C ASP A 198 -0.18 17.76 -11.57
N GLY A 199 -0.54 16.69 -10.86
CA GLY A 199 -1.07 15.44 -11.40
C GLY A 199 -0.02 14.49 -11.96
N SER A 200 1.28 14.84 -11.93
CA SER A 200 2.35 13.86 -12.12
C SER A 200 2.39 12.90 -10.93
N PHE A 201 2.98 11.73 -11.10
CA PHE A 201 2.98 10.71 -10.06
C PHE A 201 4.25 9.86 -10.07
N TRP A 202 4.58 9.29 -8.92
CA TRP A 202 5.68 8.35 -8.72
C TRP A 202 5.11 6.95 -8.49
N ILE A 203 5.76 5.95 -9.06
CA ILE A 203 5.45 4.53 -8.88
C ILE A 203 6.71 3.77 -8.50
N SER A 204 6.64 2.91 -7.49
CA SER A 204 7.71 1.96 -7.15
C SER A 204 7.51 0.63 -7.88
N ASP A 205 8.64 -0.05 -8.10
CA ASP A 205 8.71 -1.26 -8.93
C ASP A 205 9.27 -2.45 -8.17
N GLU A 206 8.67 -3.61 -8.38
CA GLU A 206 9.12 -4.86 -7.78
C GLU A 206 10.32 -5.48 -8.52
N TYR A 207 10.40 -5.31 -9.84
CA TYR A 207 11.44 -5.93 -10.68
C TYR A 207 12.82 -5.30 -10.48
N GLY A 208 12.87 -3.97 -10.47
CA GLY A 208 14.09 -3.16 -10.44
C GLY A 208 15.00 -3.42 -9.24
N PRO A 209 14.62 -3.05 -7.99
CA PRO A 209 13.43 -2.33 -7.55
C PRO A 209 13.61 -0.81 -7.71
N PHE A 210 12.98 -0.19 -8.69
CA PHE A 210 13.21 1.22 -9.05
C PHE A 210 12.03 2.10 -8.59
N VAL A 211 12.17 3.42 -8.75
CA VAL A 211 11.02 4.34 -8.70
C VAL A 211 10.97 5.17 -9.97
N TYR A 212 9.81 5.22 -10.62
CA TYR A 212 9.60 5.95 -11.87
C TYR A 212 8.67 7.14 -11.65
N GLN A 213 8.99 8.29 -12.24
CA GLN A 213 8.07 9.44 -12.32
C GLN A 213 7.36 9.42 -13.67
N PHE A 214 6.07 9.71 -13.67
CA PHE A 214 5.25 9.87 -14.86
C PHE A 214 4.55 11.23 -14.85
N ASP A 215 4.32 11.81 -16.03
CA ASP A 215 3.40 12.94 -16.16
C ASP A 215 1.95 12.51 -15.91
N SER A 216 1.03 13.47 -15.86
CA SER A 216 -0.40 13.22 -15.66
C SER A 216 -1.09 12.40 -16.77
N LYS A 217 -0.37 12.10 -17.86
CA LYS A 217 -0.82 11.27 -18.98
C LYS A 217 -0.16 9.89 -19.00
N GLY A 218 0.76 9.59 -18.09
CA GLY A 218 1.45 8.31 -18.00
C GLY A 218 2.72 8.21 -18.85
N ASN A 219 3.32 9.32 -19.28
CA ASN A 219 4.63 9.31 -19.95
C ASN A 219 5.75 9.36 -18.90
N MET A 220 6.70 8.44 -18.96
CA MET A 220 7.83 8.41 -18.02
C MET A 220 8.73 9.65 -18.18
N LEU A 221 9.04 10.26 -17.04
CA LEU A 221 9.81 11.49 -16.93
C LEU A 221 11.20 11.27 -16.34
N SER A 222 11.32 10.35 -15.38
CA SER A 222 12.58 10.01 -14.73
C SER A 222 12.51 8.63 -14.08
N ALA A 223 13.67 8.04 -13.79
CA ALA A 223 13.80 6.81 -13.02
C ALA A 223 14.89 6.96 -11.95
N ILE A 224 14.61 6.45 -10.75
CA ILE A 224 15.52 6.39 -9.62
C ILE A 224 15.95 4.92 -9.46
N GLN A 225 17.23 4.65 -9.71
CA GLN A 225 17.85 3.38 -9.38
C GLN A 225 18.10 3.33 -7.86
N PRO A 226 17.88 2.18 -7.19
CA PRO A 226 18.25 2.01 -5.80
C PRO A 226 19.78 1.97 -5.63
N PRO A 227 20.30 2.03 -4.39
CA PRO A 227 21.69 1.70 -4.08
C PRO A 227 22.04 0.31 -4.61
N ASP A 228 23.30 0.12 -5.01
CA ASP A 228 23.71 -1.09 -5.72
C ASP A 228 23.48 -2.37 -4.93
N ALA A 229 23.53 -2.31 -3.59
CA ALA A 229 23.24 -3.44 -2.71
C ALA A 229 21.81 -3.99 -2.80
N LEU A 230 20.90 -3.29 -3.49
CA LEU A 230 19.53 -3.75 -3.74
C LEU A 230 19.30 -4.26 -5.16
N LEU A 231 20.25 -4.05 -6.07
CA LEU A 231 20.14 -4.57 -7.43
C LEU A 231 20.24 -6.10 -7.41
N PRO A 232 19.34 -6.82 -8.09
CA PRO A 232 19.35 -8.27 -8.11
C PRO A 232 20.55 -8.80 -8.90
N ILE A 233 21.46 -9.50 -8.23
CA ILE A 233 22.66 -10.05 -8.85
C ILE A 233 22.52 -11.56 -9.00
N ARG A 234 22.79 -12.09 -10.20
CA ARG A 234 22.98 -13.53 -10.45
C ARG A 234 24.32 -13.74 -11.13
N LYS A 235 25.16 -14.61 -10.56
CA LYS A 235 26.48 -14.92 -11.13
C LYS A 235 27.32 -13.66 -11.42
N GLY A 236 27.24 -12.68 -10.52
CA GLY A 236 27.99 -11.41 -10.63
C GLY A 236 27.47 -10.42 -11.68
N GLN A 237 26.29 -10.64 -12.25
CA GLN A 237 25.65 -9.72 -13.19
C GLN A 237 24.27 -9.30 -12.69
N VAL A 238 23.87 -8.06 -13.00
CA VAL A 238 22.50 -7.60 -12.75
C VAL A 238 21.52 -8.43 -13.58
N SER A 239 20.48 -8.95 -12.94
CA SER A 239 19.45 -9.78 -13.55
C SER A 239 18.10 -9.44 -12.93
N PHE A 240 17.30 -8.64 -13.65
CA PHE A 240 16.00 -8.17 -13.18
C PHE A 240 14.89 -9.21 -13.22
N ASN A 241 15.15 -10.43 -13.71
CA ASN A 241 14.18 -11.52 -13.71
C ASN A 241 13.61 -11.78 -12.29
N SER A 242 12.31 -12.00 -12.20
CA SER A 242 11.57 -12.42 -11.01
C SER A 242 11.34 -13.93 -10.94
N ASN A 243 11.80 -14.69 -11.95
CA ASN A 243 11.51 -16.12 -12.07
C ASN A 243 10.00 -16.39 -12.21
N THR A 244 9.31 -15.54 -12.96
CA THR A 244 7.88 -15.65 -13.28
C THR A 244 7.74 -15.66 -14.81
N PRO A 245 8.02 -16.80 -15.46
CA PRO A 245 8.17 -16.84 -16.91
C PRO A 245 6.89 -16.39 -17.62
N PRO A 246 6.99 -15.88 -18.85
CA PRO A 246 5.86 -15.37 -19.58
C PRO A 246 4.92 -16.49 -20.06
N ILE A 247 3.64 -16.15 -20.24
CA ILE A 247 2.56 -17.06 -20.65
C ILE A 247 2.83 -17.80 -21.97
N TYR A 248 3.69 -17.25 -22.84
CA TYR A 248 4.01 -17.83 -24.13
C TYR A 248 5.22 -18.79 -24.11
N ASP A 249 6.05 -18.75 -23.06
CA ASP A 249 7.22 -19.63 -22.94
C ASP A 249 7.64 -19.80 -21.46
N HIS A 250 7.13 -20.87 -20.84
CA HIS A 250 7.43 -21.23 -19.45
C HIS A 250 8.87 -21.70 -19.22
N SER A 251 9.67 -21.91 -20.28
CA SER A 251 11.07 -22.34 -20.14
C SER A 251 12.04 -21.19 -19.83
N LEU A 252 11.58 -19.94 -19.94
CA LEU A 252 12.37 -18.73 -19.70
C LEU A 252 12.53 -18.45 -18.19
N VAL A 253 13.29 -19.31 -17.52
CA VAL A 253 13.59 -19.20 -16.08
C VAL A 253 15.09 -18.93 -15.84
N PRO A 254 15.46 -18.03 -14.91
CA PRO A 254 16.86 -17.77 -14.57
C PRO A 254 17.54 -18.97 -13.91
N THR A 255 18.87 -19.06 -14.10
CA THR A 255 19.71 -20.07 -13.42
C THR A 255 20.94 -19.42 -12.76
N PRO A 256 21.06 -19.45 -11.41
CA PRO A 256 20.10 -19.99 -10.45
C PRO A 256 18.76 -19.24 -10.45
N ALA A 257 17.71 -19.91 -9.96
CA ALA A 257 16.37 -19.32 -9.90
C ALA A 257 16.37 -18.04 -9.06
N ASP A 258 17.03 -18.10 -7.91
CA ASP A 258 17.15 -16.98 -7.00
C ASP A 258 18.40 -16.14 -7.26
N PRO A 259 18.36 -14.82 -7.01
CA PRO A 259 19.55 -13.98 -7.01
C PRO A 259 20.49 -14.34 -5.84
N ASP A 260 21.79 -14.11 -6.06
CA ASP A 260 22.83 -14.30 -5.06
C ASP A 260 22.86 -13.10 -4.08
N HIS A 261 22.61 -11.89 -4.58
CA HIS A 261 22.63 -10.62 -3.83
C HIS A 261 21.48 -9.70 -4.29
N GLY A 262 21.11 -8.71 -3.48
CA GLY A 262 20.11 -7.70 -3.81
C GLY A 262 18.69 -8.07 -3.37
N ARG A 263 17.69 -7.45 -3.99
CA ARG A 263 16.28 -7.85 -3.79
C ARG A 263 16.07 -9.34 -4.07
N GLN A 264 15.03 -9.94 -3.48
CA GLN A 264 14.64 -11.30 -3.84
C GLN A 264 13.79 -11.30 -5.12
N ASN A 265 13.49 -12.48 -5.66
CA ASN A 265 12.43 -12.59 -6.66
C ASN A 265 11.10 -12.14 -6.08
N ASN A 266 10.42 -11.23 -6.78
CA ASN A 266 9.07 -10.78 -6.40
C ASN A 266 9.03 -10.30 -4.93
N GLN A 267 10.02 -9.47 -4.54
CA GLN A 267 10.09 -8.79 -3.23
C GLN A 267 10.88 -7.47 -3.34
N GLY A 268 10.46 -6.61 -4.27
CA GLY A 268 11.10 -5.32 -4.56
C GLY A 268 10.55 -4.18 -3.68
N PHE A 269 10.47 -2.97 -4.24
CA PHE A 269 9.97 -1.81 -3.50
C PHE A 269 8.45 -1.76 -3.51
N GLU A 270 7.84 -2.03 -2.37
CA GLU A 270 6.38 -1.98 -2.21
C GLU A 270 5.89 -0.75 -1.47
N GLY A 271 6.69 -0.24 -0.54
CA GLY A 271 6.30 0.97 0.18
C GLY A 271 6.80 2.20 -0.56
N LEU A 272 5.91 3.12 -0.91
CA LEU A 272 6.28 4.42 -1.49
C LEU A 272 5.49 5.54 -0.82
N SER A 273 6.20 6.53 -0.28
CA SER A 273 5.57 7.71 0.30
C SER A 273 6.35 8.98 0.01
N ILE A 274 5.71 10.12 0.26
CA ILE A 274 6.33 11.43 0.09
C ILE A 274 6.00 12.34 1.28
N SER A 275 6.90 13.25 1.62
CA SER A 275 6.59 14.33 2.55
C SER A 275 5.46 15.22 2.00
N PRO A 276 4.60 15.81 2.84
CA PRO A 276 3.47 16.65 2.38
C PRO A 276 3.87 17.86 1.52
N ASP A 277 5.13 18.31 1.62
CA ASP A 277 5.66 19.38 0.78
C ASP A 277 6.17 18.87 -0.59
N GLY A 278 6.13 17.57 -0.85
CA GLY A 278 6.56 16.96 -2.10
C GLY A 278 8.08 16.99 -2.34
N THR A 279 8.89 17.21 -1.30
CA THR A 279 10.35 17.38 -1.46
C THR A 279 11.18 16.18 -1.01
N THR A 280 10.59 15.24 -0.27
CA THR A 280 11.29 14.07 0.26
C THR A 280 10.50 12.82 -0.05
N LEU A 281 11.08 11.94 -0.87
CA LEU A 281 10.53 10.62 -1.19
C LEU A 281 11.09 9.58 -0.22
N TRP A 282 10.26 8.64 0.19
CA TRP A 282 10.59 7.52 1.05
C TRP A 282 10.17 6.21 0.38
N VAL A 283 11.06 5.22 0.38
CA VAL A 283 10.84 3.96 -0.34
C VAL A 283 11.27 2.80 0.55
N LEU A 284 10.41 1.79 0.70
CA LEU A 284 10.63 0.65 1.59
C LEU A 284 10.59 -0.66 0.80
N LEU A 285 11.65 -1.46 0.93
CA LEU A 285 11.71 -2.80 0.36
C LEU A 285 10.74 -3.74 1.11
N GLN A 286 10.07 -4.64 0.39
CA GLN A 286 9.02 -5.52 0.94
C GLN A 286 9.50 -6.34 2.15
N SER A 287 10.71 -6.91 2.05
CA SER A 287 11.39 -7.62 3.13
C SER A 287 12.91 -7.56 2.94
N ALA A 288 13.69 -8.20 3.83
CA ALA A 288 15.15 -8.17 3.73
C ALA A 288 15.67 -8.62 2.36
N ALA A 289 16.68 -7.91 1.85
CA ALA A 289 17.47 -8.33 0.70
C ALA A 289 18.16 -9.68 0.97
N ARG A 290 18.61 -10.36 -0.10
CA ARG A 290 19.21 -11.71 -0.04
C ARG A 290 20.30 -11.82 1.01
N GLN A 291 21.24 -10.90 0.97
CA GLN A 291 22.39 -10.84 1.86
C GLN A 291 22.04 -10.41 3.30
N ASP A 292 20.89 -9.79 3.51
CA ASP A 292 20.44 -9.29 4.81
C ASP A 292 19.58 -10.32 5.57
N GLY A 293 19.58 -11.59 5.13
CA GLY A 293 18.77 -12.67 5.69
C GLY A 293 17.55 -13.04 4.84
N GLY A 294 17.39 -12.42 3.67
CA GLY A 294 16.25 -12.62 2.75
C GLY A 294 16.01 -14.07 2.36
N ALA A 295 17.07 -14.88 2.22
CA ALA A 295 16.99 -16.29 1.82
C ALA A 295 16.24 -17.21 2.83
N SER A 296 15.75 -16.69 3.96
CA SER A 296 14.99 -17.45 4.94
C SER A 296 13.71 -16.71 5.37
N SER A 297 12.57 -17.39 5.24
CA SER A 297 11.24 -16.85 5.60
C SER A 297 11.07 -16.52 7.09
N SER A 298 11.94 -17.01 7.97
CA SER A 298 11.96 -16.67 9.39
C SER A 298 13.01 -15.62 9.78
N LYS A 299 13.94 -15.28 8.88
CA LYS A 299 15.06 -14.35 9.15
C LYS A 299 15.03 -13.08 8.29
N ARG A 300 14.17 -12.99 7.29
CA ARG A 300 14.07 -11.83 6.36
C ARG A 300 13.45 -10.55 6.96
N ARG A 301 13.56 -10.33 8.26
CA ARG A 301 12.80 -9.29 8.98
C ARG A 301 13.43 -7.90 8.93
N ASN A 302 14.72 -7.76 8.65
CA ASN A 302 15.36 -6.44 8.62
C ASN A 302 15.35 -5.91 7.18
N THR A 303 14.35 -5.11 6.84
CA THR A 303 14.24 -4.46 5.52
C THR A 303 14.87 -3.07 5.53
N ARG A 304 15.01 -2.44 4.35
CA ARG A 304 15.69 -1.15 4.16
C ARG A 304 14.70 -0.07 3.72
N LEU A 305 14.68 1.04 4.46
CA LEU A 305 13.92 2.27 4.17
C LEU A 305 14.88 3.33 3.63
N LEU A 306 14.64 3.80 2.42
CA LEU A 306 15.48 4.76 1.72
C LEU A 306 14.82 6.14 1.71
N LYS A 307 15.65 7.18 1.83
CA LYS A 307 15.25 8.58 1.77
C LYS A 307 15.89 9.26 0.57
N TYR A 308 15.10 9.90 -0.28
CA TYR A 308 15.56 10.74 -1.37
C TYR A 308 15.04 12.16 -1.21
N SER A 309 15.89 13.16 -1.44
CA SER A 309 15.40 14.53 -1.65
C SER A 309 15.13 14.77 -3.12
N LEU A 310 14.03 15.42 -3.46
CA LEU A 310 13.64 15.79 -4.81
C LEU A 310 13.95 17.28 -5.03
N ALA A 311 14.79 17.58 -6.03
CA ALA A 311 14.94 18.95 -6.48
C ALA A 311 13.67 19.39 -7.23
N ARG A 312 12.96 20.41 -6.74
CA ARG A 312 11.88 21.03 -7.52
C ARG A 312 12.49 21.67 -8.76
N ALA A 313 12.03 21.30 -9.94
CA ALA A 313 12.34 22.05 -11.15
C ALA A 313 11.98 23.52 -10.93
N SER A 314 12.95 24.43 -11.08
CA SER A 314 12.69 25.85 -10.95
C SER A 314 11.67 26.27 -12.01
N SER A 315 10.62 26.99 -11.61
CA SER A 315 9.59 27.52 -12.52
C SER A 315 10.14 28.47 -13.61
N ASN A 316 11.42 28.85 -13.52
CA ASN A 316 12.13 29.69 -14.47
C ASN A 316 12.86 28.93 -15.59
N ASN A 317 12.78 27.60 -15.64
CA ASN A 317 13.43 26.84 -16.71
C ASN A 317 12.60 26.97 -18.02
N LYS A 318 13.12 27.74 -18.98
CA LYS A 318 12.46 27.98 -20.30
C LYS A 318 12.34 26.71 -21.16
N ASN A 319 12.99 25.62 -20.75
CA ASN A 319 12.78 24.29 -21.30
C ASN A 319 11.67 23.59 -20.50
N LYS A 320 10.41 23.78 -20.92
CA LYS A 320 9.21 23.09 -20.39
C LYS A 320 9.20 21.55 -20.58
N HIS A 321 10.35 20.95 -20.93
CA HIS A 321 10.51 19.53 -21.26
C HIS A 321 11.66 18.86 -20.50
N ASP A 322 12.16 19.47 -19.43
CA ASP A 322 13.01 18.75 -18.45
C ASP A 322 12.29 18.68 -17.10
N PRO A 323 11.43 17.67 -16.90
CA PRO A 323 10.71 17.48 -15.65
C PRO A 323 11.48 16.55 -14.69
N THR A 324 12.79 16.32 -14.88
CA THR A 324 13.55 15.47 -13.98
C THR A 324 13.67 16.15 -12.61
N ALA A 325 12.86 15.71 -11.65
CA ALA A 325 13.20 15.92 -10.25
C ALA A 325 14.49 15.13 -10.02
N GLN A 326 15.65 15.81 -9.99
CA GLN A 326 16.90 15.16 -9.64
C GLN A 326 16.76 14.66 -8.19
N ALA A 327 16.59 13.34 -8.06
CA ALA A 327 16.54 12.68 -6.77
C ALA A 327 17.96 12.51 -6.25
N THR A 328 18.18 12.90 -5.00
CA THR A 328 19.46 12.65 -4.31
C THR A 328 19.21 11.68 -3.17
N TYR A 329 19.87 10.53 -3.18
CA TYR A 329 19.86 9.58 -2.07
C TYR A 329 20.48 10.23 -0.82
N LYS A 330 19.71 10.34 0.27
CA LYS A 330 20.06 11.12 1.47
C LYS A 330 20.37 10.28 2.69
N ALA A 331 19.63 9.20 2.91
CA ALA A 331 19.77 8.34 4.08
C ALA A 331 19.13 6.98 3.80
N GLU A 332 19.52 5.99 4.59
CA GLU A 332 18.90 4.67 4.62
C GLU A 332 18.84 4.13 6.04
N TYR A 333 17.75 3.46 6.39
CA TYR A 333 17.50 2.96 7.73
C TYR A 333 17.05 1.51 7.69
N VAL A 334 17.46 0.74 8.69
CA VAL A 334 16.95 -0.62 8.89
C VAL A 334 15.60 -0.57 9.57
N VAL A 335 14.58 -1.17 8.95
CA VAL A 335 13.23 -1.32 9.49
C VAL A 335 12.99 -2.78 9.87
N PRO A 336 12.77 -3.10 11.15
CA PRO A 336 12.41 -4.44 11.55
C PRO A 336 10.93 -4.70 11.24
N LEU A 337 10.66 -5.86 10.64
CA LEU A 337 9.31 -6.38 10.38
C LEU A 337 8.86 -7.30 11.51
N PRO A 338 7.54 -7.40 11.75
CA PRO A 338 6.98 -8.28 12.77
C PRO A 338 7.12 -9.74 12.38
N THR A 339 7.14 -10.60 13.40
CA THR A 339 7.14 -12.05 13.24
C THR A 339 5.89 -12.65 13.85
N PHE A 340 5.38 -13.72 13.27
CA PHE A 340 4.21 -14.45 13.75
C PHE A 340 4.42 -15.96 13.62
N GLN A 341 3.55 -16.75 14.24
CA GLN A 341 3.50 -18.20 14.06
C GLN A 341 2.42 -18.54 13.04
N ASN A 342 2.75 -19.32 12.02
CA ASN A 342 1.77 -19.80 11.04
C ASN A 342 0.95 -20.99 11.60
N ALA A 343 0.07 -21.57 10.77
CA ALA A 343 -0.77 -22.71 11.14
C ALA A 343 0.01 -23.91 11.68
N GLU A 344 1.23 -24.14 11.16
CA GLU A 344 2.10 -25.24 11.59
C GLU A 344 2.99 -24.89 12.78
N GLY A 345 2.80 -23.73 13.43
CA GLY A 345 3.61 -23.28 14.56
C GLY A 345 5.06 -22.95 14.17
N LYS A 346 5.30 -22.56 12.92
CA LYS A 346 6.62 -22.09 12.45
C LYS A 346 6.66 -20.56 12.42
N THR A 347 7.76 -20.00 12.91
CA THR A 347 8.00 -18.56 12.84
C THR A 347 8.11 -18.11 11.39
N ARG A 348 7.41 -17.04 11.06
CA ARG A 348 7.46 -16.33 9.78
C ARG A 348 7.62 -14.84 10.01
N VAL A 349 8.15 -14.16 9.02
CA VAL A 349 8.16 -12.70 8.91
C VAL A 349 6.93 -12.27 8.13
N ALA A 350 6.17 -11.31 8.67
CA ALA A 350 5.13 -10.61 7.93
C ALA A 350 5.80 -9.54 7.04
N ALA A 351 5.76 -9.74 5.73
CA ALA A 351 6.34 -8.81 4.76
C ALA A 351 5.48 -7.54 4.68
N GLN A 352 6.11 -6.40 4.40
CA GLN A 352 5.42 -5.12 4.30
C GLN A 352 4.94 -4.88 2.88
N SER A 353 3.74 -4.32 2.72
CA SER A 353 3.15 -4.06 1.41
C SER A 353 2.81 -2.58 1.16
N GLU A 354 3.02 -1.68 2.13
CA GLU A 354 2.73 -0.25 1.94
C GLU A 354 3.45 0.62 2.98
N LEU A 355 3.81 1.85 2.60
CA LEU A 355 4.41 2.87 3.45
C LEU A 355 3.63 4.18 3.36
N HIS A 356 3.21 4.72 4.51
CA HIS A 356 2.51 6.00 4.57
C HIS A 356 3.17 6.98 5.55
N TYR A 357 3.52 8.17 5.05
CA TYR A 357 4.18 9.22 5.83
C TYR A 357 3.27 9.83 6.92
N VAL A 358 3.75 9.89 8.16
CA VAL A 358 3.06 10.56 9.29
C VAL A 358 3.82 11.80 9.76
N SER A 359 5.14 11.69 9.90
CA SER A 359 6.05 12.80 10.27
C SER A 359 7.47 12.48 9.81
N ASP A 360 8.40 13.43 9.98
CA ASP A 360 9.80 13.27 9.53
C ASP A 360 10.50 12.03 10.10
N THR A 361 10.00 11.48 11.21
CA THR A 361 10.54 10.28 11.84
C THR A 361 9.56 9.12 11.94
N GLN A 362 8.28 9.27 11.59
CA GLN A 362 7.28 8.23 11.78
C GLN A 362 6.46 7.96 10.52
N PHE A 363 6.22 6.67 10.29
CA PHE A 363 5.50 6.15 9.14
C PHE A 363 4.55 5.05 9.60
N LEU A 364 3.46 4.89 8.86
CA LEU A 364 2.66 3.66 8.90
C LEU A 364 3.25 2.68 7.90
N VAL A 365 3.28 1.41 8.25
CA VAL A 365 3.64 0.30 7.36
C VAL A 365 2.53 -0.76 7.39
N LEU A 366 2.31 -1.47 6.29
CA LEU A 366 1.32 -2.56 6.22
C LEU A 366 2.01 -3.94 6.18
N PRO A 367 2.44 -4.50 7.32
CA PRO A 367 2.92 -5.87 7.38
C PRO A 367 1.77 -6.88 7.46
N ARG A 368 1.87 -7.92 6.65
CA ARG A 368 0.89 -9.02 6.61
C ARG A 368 1.52 -10.40 6.50
N ASP A 369 0.76 -11.40 6.91
CA ASP A 369 0.96 -12.78 6.50
C ASP A 369 0.62 -13.00 5.03
N SER A 370 0.91 -14.21 4.55
CA SER A 370 0.70 -14.59 3.16
C SER A 370 0.01 -15.94 3.08
N SER A 371 -0.69 -16.17 1.98
CA SER A 371 -1.38 -17.43 1.66
C SER A 371 -2.47 -17.81 2.69
N VAL A 372 -3.10 -16.82 3.32
CA VAL A 372 -4.19 -17.00 4.27
C VAL A 372 -5.33 -15.99 4.06
N GLY A 373 -6.57 -16.39 4.24
CA GLY A 373 -7.77 -15.59 3.96
C GLY A 373 -8.54 -16.09 2.74
N ARG A 374 -9.54 -15.31 2.30
CA ARG A 374 -10.37 -15.68 1.14
C ARG A 374 -9.51 -15.82 -0.11
N GLY A 375 -9.74 -16.88 -0.89
CA GLY A 375 -8.91 -17.23 -2.04
C GLY A 375 -7.89 -18.34 -1.77
N THR A 376 -7.66 -18.67 -0.50
CA THR A 376 -6.64 -19.66 -0.09
C THR A 376 -7.24 -20.83 0.69
N ALA A 377 -6.42 -21.83 1.01
CA ALA A 377 -6.85 -23.01 1.76
C ALA A 377 -7.01 -22.76 3.27
N ASP A 378 -6.21 -21.85 3.85
CA ASP A 378 -6.31 -21.48 5.26
C ASP A 378 -7.03 -20.11 5.38
N PRO A 379 -8.27 -20.06 5.85
CA PRO A 379 -9.04 -18.81 5.90
C PRO A 379 -8.61 -17.86 7.03
N LEU A 380 -7.71 -18.27 7.93
CA LEU A 380 -7.37 -17.48 9.13
C LEU A 380 -6.07 -16.69 8.95
N SER A 381 -6.20 -15.37 8.77
CA SER A 381 -5.06 -14.45 8.97
C SER A 381 -4.73 -14.37 10.46
N ARG A 382 -3.44 -14.44 10.76
CA ARG A 382 -2.82 -14.41 12.09
C ARG A 382 -2.05 -13.12 12.32
N TYR A 383 -1.61 -12.46 11.25
CA TYR A 383 -0.97 -11.15 11.34
C TYR A 383 -1.29 -10.33 10.09
N ARG A 384 -2.18 -9.34 10.23
CA ARG A 384 -2.44 -8.34 9.19
C ARG A 384 -2.70 -7.01 9.84
N HIS A 385 -1.74 -6.11 9.73
CA HIS A 385 -1.72 -4.92 10.52
C HIS A 385 -1.40 -3.68 9.68
N VAL A 386 -1.77 -2.52 10.23
CA VAL A 386 -1.01 -1.29 10.01
C VAL A 386 -0.22 -1.02 11.28
N ASP A 387 1.10 -1.01 11.17
CA ASP A 387 2.02 -0.77 12.29
C ASP A 387 2.70 0.59 12.14
N VAL A 388 3.21 1.14 13.24
CA VAL A 388 3.99 2.38 13.25
C VAL A 388 5.48 2.04 13.32
N ILE A 389 6.28 2.65 12.45
CA ILE A 389 7.74 2.65 12.57
C ILE A 389 8.25 4.05 12.94
N ASP A 390 9.28 4.12 13.79
CA ASP A 390 9.96 5.36 14.17
C ASP A 390 11.48 5.27 13.96
N ILE A 391 12.02 6.19 13.15
CA ILE A 391 13.45 6.23 12.78
C ILE A 391 14.27 7.24 13.61
N ALA A 392 13.71 7.88 14.64
CA ALA A 392 14.37 8.99 15.34
C ALA A 392 15.69 8.58 16.01
N ALA A 393 15.80 7.32 16.45
CA ALA A 393 17.01 6.73 17.03
C ALA A 393 17.72 5.75 16.07
N ALA A 394 17.20 5.56 14.86
CA ALA A 394 17.76 4.61 13.91
C ALA A 394 19.09 5.11 13.35
N THR A 395 20.03 4.20 13.15
CA THR A 395 21.31 4.50 12.51
C THR A 395 21.09 4.71 11.02
N ASP A 396 21.58 5.82 10.47
CA ASP A 396 21.69 6.00 9.02
C ASP A 396 22.82 5.09 8.50
N ILE A 397 22.44 4.10 7.70
CA ILE A 397 23.33 3.10 7.12
C ILE A 397 23.73 3.44 5.69
N LYS A 398 23.35 4.59 5.15
CA LYS A 398 23.78 5.00 3.81
C LYS A 398 25.31 5.02 3.71
N GLY A 399 25.84 4.40 2.67
CA GLY A 399 27.25 4.51 2.28
C GLY A 399 27.86 3.20 1.82
N ALA A 400 29.06 3.30 1.23
CA ALA A 400 29.76 2.20 0.55
C ALA A 400 29.89 0.90 1.36
N LYS A 401 29.87 0.96 2.70
CA LYS A 401 29.91 -0.24 3.54
C LYS A 401 28.68 -1.14 3.36
N TYR A 402 27.50 -0.54 3.22
CA TYR A 402 26.21 -1.23 3.20
C TYR A 402 25.57 -1.24 1.80
N ASP A 403 26.04 -0.37 0.91
CA ASP A 403 25.54 -0.17 -0.45
C ASP A 403 26.36 -0.90 -1.53
N ASP A 404 27.43 -1.60 -1.16
CA ASP A 404 28.26 -2.34 -2.12
C ASP A 404 27.48 -3.48 -2.80
N ILE A 405 27.61 -3.56 -4.13
CA ILE A 405 26.89 -4.50 -5.02
C ILE A 405 27.13 -5.99 -4.72
N ALA A 406 28.22 -6.32 -4.03
CA ALA A 406 28.60 -7.71 -3.76
C ALA A 406 28.69 -8.02 -2.25
N ASN A 407 29.07 -7.03 -1.44
CA ASN A 407 29.42 -7.22 -0.03
C ASN A 407 28.55 -6.39 0.92
N GLY A 408 27.68 -5.52 0.40
CA GLY A 408 26.85 -4.63 1.21
C GLY A 408 25.80 -5.40 2.00
N ASN A 409 26.02 -5.57 3.30
CA ASN A 409 25.20 -6.42 4.17
C ASN A 409 24.99 -5.76 5.55
N ILE A 410 23.77 -5.83 6.08
CA ILE A 410 23.40 -5.26 7.40
C ILE A 410 23.32 -6.30 8.53
N THR A 411 23.53 -7.59 8.28
CA THR A 411 23.43 -8.67 9.29
C THR A 411 24.72 -9.48 9.46
N ALA A 412 24.78 -10.32 10.48
CA ALA A 412 26.00 -11.04 10.85
C ALA A 412 26.37 -12.24 9.96
N GLY A 413 25.46 -12.75 9.11
CA GLY A 413 25.65 -14.03 8.40
C GLY A 413 25.69 -13.95 6.86
N GLY A 414 25.29 -12.81 6.28
CA GLY A 414 25.40 -12.57 4.84
C GLY A 414 24.53 -13.53 3.99
N ILE A 415 24.96 -13.76 2.75
CA ILE A 415 24.24 -14.60 1.77
C ILE A 415 24.27 -16.09 2.16
N VAL A 416 25.42 -16.58 2.61
CA VAL A 416 25.65 -18.03 2.83
C VAL A 416 25.00 -18.51 4.12
N ASP A 417 24.99 -17.69 5.17
CA ASP A 417 24.34 -17.98 6.44
C ASP A 417 23.30 -16.91 6.74
N ALA A 418 22.11 -17.03 6.14
CA ALA A 418 21.04 -16.06 6.36
C ALA A 418 20.87 -15.77 7.86
N SER A 419 20.85 -14.49 8.24
CA SER A 419 20.78 -14.05 9.64
C SER A 419 19.92 -12.80 9.75
N ASP A 420 19.15 -12.68 10.82
CA ASP A 420 18.42 -11.46 11.20
C ASP A 420 19.13 -10.68 12.32
N LYS A 421 20.34 -11.10 12.71
CA LYS A 421 21.12 -10.45 13.76
C LYS A 421 21.88 -9.26 13.20
N LEU A 422 21.53 -8.06 13.67
CA LEU A 422 22.22 -6.82 13.33
C LEU A 422 23.56 -6.70 14.10
N PRO A 423 24.61 -6.14 13.48
CA PRO A 423 25.82 -5.72 14.18
C PRO A 423 25.50 -4.67 15.26
N PRO A 424 26.29 -4.60 16.36
CA PRO A 424 26.07 -3.61 17.43
C PRO A 424 26.10 -2.14 16.98
N SER A 425 26.70 -1.84 15.82
CA SER A 425 26.75 -0.49 15.26
C SER A 425 25.46 -0.06 14.56
N ILE A 426 24.49 -0.96 14.39
CA ILE A 426 23.22 -0.67 13.72
C ILE A 426 22.10 -0.69 14.76
N THR A 427 21.51 0.47 15.01
CA THR A 427 20.24 0.57 15.72
C THR A 427 19.12 0.61 14.67
N PRO A 428 18.22 -0.38 14.63
CA PRO A 428 17.08 -0.35 13.71
C PRO A 428 16.02 0.65 14.16
N ALA A 429 15.07 0.95 13.27
CA ALA A 429 13.86 1.68 13.60
C ALA A 429 13.08 0.97 14.71
N THR A 430 12.36 1.75 15.51
CA THR A 430 11.40 1.20 16.49
C THR A 430 10.16 0.74 15.73
N LEU A 431 9.65 -0.47 16.02
CA LEU A 431 8.39 -0.99 15.49
C LEU A 431 7.34 -1.05 16.61
N CYS A 432 6.14 -0.54 16.35
CA CYS A 432 5.04 -0.46 17.29
C CYS A 432 3.75 -0.96 16.64
N PRO A 433 3.24 -2.16 17.00
CA PRO A 433 2.00 -2.65 16.42
C PRO A 433 0.81 -1.74 16.72
N PHE A 434 -0.03 -1.44 15.73
CA PHE A 434 -1.07 -0.41 15.87
C PHE A 434 -2.50 -0.88 15.54
N ILE A 435 -2.83 -1.07 14.27
CA ILE A 435 -4.17 -1.47 13.83
C ILE A 435 -4.13 -2.94 13.45
N ASP A 436 -4.84 -3.79 14.20
CA ASP A 436 -5.07 -5.18 13.82
C ASP A 436 -6.34 -5.27 12.96
N TYR A 437 -6.20 -5.75 11.72
CA TYR A 437 -7.33 -5.91 10.79
C TYR A 437 -8.26 -7.03 11.27
N ASN A 438 -7.73 -7.99 12.02
CA ASN A 438 -8.36 -9.27 12.32
C ASN A 438 -9.32 -9.20 13.53
N LEU A 439 -9.64 -7.99 14.02
CA LEU A 439 -10.58 -7.79 15.11
C LEU A 439 -12.02 -8.02 14.65
N ASN A 440 -12.52 -9.26 14.78
CA ASN A 440 -13.92 -9.60 14.44
C ASN A 440 -14.97 -8.76 15.19
N THR A 441 -14.64 -8.21 16.37
CA THR A 441 -15.51 -7.26 17.10
C THR A 441 -15.72 -5.93 16.37
N GLU A 442 -14.79 -5.56 15.47
CA GLU A 442 -14.91 -4.40 14.59
C GLU A 442 -15.40 -4.81 13.20
N LEU A 443 -14.84 -5.88 12.60
CA LEU A 443 -15.21 -6.34 11.26
C LEU A 443 -16.72 -6.65 11.17
N SER A 444 -17.26 -7.43 12.12
CA SER A 444 -18.66 -7.86 12.07
C SER A 444 -19.67 -6.74 12.35
N LYS A 445 -19.23 -5.48 12.54
CA LYS A 445 -20.10 -4.30 12.47
C LYS A 445 -20.53 -3.98 11.03
N PHE A 446 -19.90 -4.60 10.03
CA PHE A 446 -20.23 -4.44 8.63
C PHE A 446 -20.59 -5.79 8.01
N ALA A 447 -21.35 -5.74 6.91
CA ALA A 447 -21.71 -6.89 6.11
C ALA A 447 -21.62 -6.54 4.62
N THR A 448 -21.44 -7.57 3.79
CA THR A 448 -21.50 -7.47 2.34
C THR A 448 -22.92 -7.13 1.86
N ALA A 449 -23.06 -6.82 0.56
CA ALA A 449 -24.37 -6.65 -0.05
C ALA A 449 -25.25 -7.93 0.00
N SER A 450 -24.63 -9.13 0.09
CA SER A 450 -25.33 -10.41 0.28
C SER A 450 -25.74 -10.67 1.73
N GLY A 451 -25.31 -9.83 2.68
CA GLY A 451 -25.60 -9.99 4.10
C GLY A 451 -24.59 -10.87 4.87
N ASP A 452 -23.49 -11.27 4.25
CA ASP A 452 -22.39 -11.94 4.96
C ASP A 452 -21.67 -10.93 5.86
N ALA A 453 -21.64 -11.16 7.17
CA ALA A 453 -20.87 -10.33 8.08
C ALA A 453 -19.39 -10.33 7.66
N VAL A 454 -18.70 -9.19 7.76
CA VAL A 454 -17.26 -9.13 7.49
C VAL A 454 -16.52 -9.79 8.66
N HIS A 455 -15.54 -10.64 8.35
CA HIS A 455 -14.81 -11.41 9.36
C HIS A 455 -13.43 -11.89 8.88
N ASN A 456 -12.61 -12.32 9.84
CA ASN A 456 -11.39 -13.09 9.64
C ASN A 456 -11.60 -14.52 10.18
N GLY A 457 -11.18 -15.52 9.40
CA GLY A 457 -11.34 -16.94 9.71
C GLY A 457 -12.52 -17.61 9.01
N LEU A 458 -13.00 -18.73 9.53
CA LEU A 458 -14.18 -19.40 8.99
C LEU A 458 -15.46 -18.62 9.32
N PRO A 459 -16.52 -18.68 8.48
CA PRO A 459 -16.66 -19.50 7.27
C PRO A 459 -16.13 -18.85 5.99
N VAL A 460 -15.78 -19.64 4.96
CA VAL A 460 -15.44 -19.11 3.64
C VAL A 460 -16.71 -18.63 2.93
N ASN A 461 -16.95 -17.31 2.94
CA ASN A 461 -18.05 -16.63 2.26
C ASN A 461 -17.57 -15.27 1.70
N LEU A 462 -18.48 -14.38 1.26
CA LEU A 462 -18.10 -13.07 0.71
C LEU A 462 -17.61 -12.08 1.78
N GLY A 463 -17.91 -12.32 3.05
CA GLY A 463 -17.49 -11.48 4.17
C GLY A 463 -16.09 -11.83 4.71
N LEU A 464 -15.52 -12.98 4.32
CA LEU A 464 -14.14 -13.32 4.69
C LEU A 464 -13.19 -12.33 4.02
N LEU A 465 -12.29 -11.73 4.80
CA LEU A 465 -11.27 -10.85 4.26
C LEU A 465 -10.39 -11.59 3.23
N ASN A 466 -10.12 -10.95 2.10
CA ASN A 466 -9.19 -11.44 1.08
C ASN A 466 -7.78 -11.63 1.64
N GLU A 467 -6.95 -12.43 0.95
CA GLU A 467 -5.59 -12.73 1.38
C GLU A 467 -4.66 -11.51 1.38
N LYS A 468 -4.53 -10.80 0.26
CA LYS A 468 -3.61 -9.66 0.12
C LYS A 468 -4.27 -8.34 0.47
N TRP A 469 -3.54 -7.50 1.20
CA TRP A 469 -3.92 -6.12 1.56
C TRP A 469 -2.69 -5.24 1.46
N GLU A 470 -2.71 -4.27 0.54
CA GLU A 470 -1.47 -3.67 0.04
C GLU A 470 -1.59 -2.15 -0.15
N ALA A 471 -2.78 -1.55 -0.01
CA ALA A 471 -2.92 -0.09 -0.14
C ALA A 471 -3.26 0.62 1.18
N LEU A 472 -2.74 1.85 1.35
CA LEU A 472 -3.09 2.78 2.43
C LEU A 472 -3.26 4.20 1.91
N ALA A 473 -4.38 4.84 2.26
CA ALA A 473 -4.59 6.26 2.02
C ALA A 473 -5.25 6.93 3.21
N LEU A 474 -4.64 8.03 3.68
CA LEU A 474 -5.12 8.78 4.82
C LEU A 474 -5.83 10.05 4.37
N VAL A 475 -7.03 10.28 4.90
CA VAL A 475 -7.82 11.48 4.65
C VAL A 475 -8.41 12.05 5.95
N PRO A 476 -8.53 13.37 6.09
CA PRO A 476 -9.01 13.98 7.33
C PRO A 476 -10.51 13.72 7.59
N VAL A 477 -10.89 13.52 8.86
CA VAL A 477 -12.30 13.46 9.30
C VAL A 477 -12.95 14.84 9.23
N ASN A 478 -12.18 15.88 9.53
CA ASN A 478 -12.60 17.28 9.41
C ASN A 478 -11.64 17.98 8.43
N PRO A 479 -11.84 17.82 7.11
CA PRO A 479 -11.00 18.50 6.12
C PRO A 479 -11.11 20.01 6.31
N ASN A 480 -9.95 20.69 6.34
CA ASN A 480 -9.92 22.15 6.30
C ASN A 480 -10.45 22.67 4.94
N ALA A 481 -10.60 23.99 4.80
CA ALA A 481 -11.19 24.61 3.61
C ALA A 481 -10.48 24.23 2.28
N ASN A 482 -9.21 23.84 2.33
CA ASN A 482 -8.41 23.48 1.16
C ASN A 482 -8.37 21.95 0.91
N GLY A 483 -9.01 21.13 1.75
CA GLY A 483 -9.05 19.66 1.64
C GLY A 483 -7.72 18.94 1.92
N LYS A 484 -6.60 19.68 2.02
CA LYS A 484 -5.24 19.15 2.20
C LYS A 484 -4.75 19.12 3.65
N GLY A 485 -5.66 19.15 4.62
CA GLY A 485 -5.30 19.10 6.03
C GLY A 485 -6.51 18.86 6.92
N CYS A 486 -6.26 18.58 8.20
CA CYS A 486 -7.29 18.29 9.19
C CYS A 486 -7.42 19.43 10.20
N ASP A 487 -8.65 19.84 10.48
CA ASP A 487 -8.98 20.61 11.69
C ASP A 487 -9.13 19.61 12.85
N GLY A 488 -8.00 19.09 13.34
CA GLY A 488 -7.92 18.09 14.41
C GLY A 488 -6.90 16.98 14.14
N ASP A 489 -6.95 15.95 14.99
CA ASP A 489 -6.01 14.82 14.94
C ASP A 489 -6.69 13.51 14.47
N GLU A 490 -7.96 13.57 14.05
CA GLU A 490 -8.73 12.40 13.59
C GLU A 490 -8.72 12.25 12.06
N TYR A 491 -8.49 11.03 11.60
CA TYR A 491 -8.38 10.67 10.19
C TYR A 491 -9.17 9.40 9.88
N TYR A 492 -9.53 9.25 8.61
CA TYR A 492 -9.92 7.97 8.03
C TYR A 492 -8.73 7.41 7.28
N LEU A 493 -8.31 6.20 7.65
CA LEU A 493 -7.32 5.42 6.93
C LEU A 493 -8.06 4.39 6.08
N PHE A 494 -8.08 4.61 4.78
CA PHE A 494 -8.56 3.65 3.80
C PHE A 494 -7.49 2.60 3.57
N THR A 495 -7.91 1.36 3.33
CA THR A 495 -7.06 0.27 2.85
C THR A 495 -7.80 -0.61 1.85
N LEU A 496 -7.10 -1.20 0.89
CA LEU A 496 -7.65 -2.08 -0.14
C LEU A 496 -6.95 -3.43 -0.14
N SER A 497 -7.70 -4.47 -0.50
CA SER A 497 -7.14 -5.76 -0.87
C SER A 497 -6.77 -5.78 -2.35
N ASP A 498 -5.58 -6.29 -2.68
CA ASP A 498 -5.33 -6.79 -4.02
C ASP A 498 -6.04 -8.13 -4.21
N ASN A 499 -6.69 -8.29 -5.36
CA ASN A 499 -7.40 -9.50 -5.72
C ASN A 499 -6.63 -10.37 -6.72
N ASP A 500 -5.41 -9.99 -7.12
CA ASP A 500 -4.56 -10.69 -8.09
C ASP A 500 -5.25 -10.97 -9.43
N PHE A 501 -6.24 -10.13 -9.80
CA PHE A 501 -7.11 -10.36 -10.95
C PHE A 501 -7.86 -11.71 -10.91
N ILE A 502 -8.06 -12.30 -9.73
CA ILE A 502 -8.78 -13.57 -9.55
C ILE A 502 -10.27 -13.35 -9.87
N THR A 503 -10.67 -13.84 -11.04
CA THR A 503 -12.04 -13.79 -11.53
C THR A 503 -12.33 -14.91 -12.52
N ASN A 504 -13.58 -15.37 -12.58
CA ASN A 504 -14.06 -16.32 -13.58
C ASN A 504 -14.59 -15.64 -14.86
N ASN A 505 -14.47 -14.31 -14.96
CA ASN A 505 -14.94 -13.51 -16.09
C ASN A 505 -13.94 -12.41 -16.46
N GLY A 506 -12.66 -12.78 -16.57
CA GLY A 506 -11.55 -11.87 -16.78
C GLY A 506 -11.31 -11.50 -18.24
N TYR A 507 -10.78 -10.31 -18.46
CA TYR A 507 -10.44 -9.78 -19.78
C TYR A 507 -9.11 -9.04 -19.80
N ALA A 508 -8.30 -9.27 -20.83
CA ALA A 508 -7.00 -8.65 -21.04
C ALA A 508 -6.80 -8.24 -22.51
N ASN A 509 -5.72 -7.49 -22.78
CA ASN A 509 -5.34 -7.01 -24.11
C ASN A 509 -6.45 -6.21 -24.81
N PHE A 510 -6.89 -5.13 -24.16
CA PHE A 510 -7.99 -4.27 -24.63
C PHE A 510 -9.30 -5.05 -24.82
N GLY A 511 -9.61 -5.93 -23.87
CA GLY A 511 -10.81 -6.76 -23.86
C GLY A 511 -10.86 -7.90 -24.88
N LYS A 512 -9.76 -8.15 -25.61
CA LYS A 512 -9.73 -9.16 -26.69
C LYS A 512 -9.51 -10.57 -26.18
N ILE A 513 -8.78 -10.72 -25.09
CA ILE A 513 -8.47 -12.01 -24.48
C ILE A 513 -9.39 -12.19 -23.30
N LYS A 514 -10.22 -13.23 -23.33
CA LYS A 514 -10.98 -13.66 -22.16
C LYS A 514 -10.15 -14.67 -21.37
N PHE A 515 -10.11 -14.52 -20.05
CA PHE A 515 -9.48 -15.47 -19.15
C PHE A 515 -10.42 -15.87 -18.00
N VAL A 516 -10.07 -16.97 -17.36
CA VAL A 516 -10.68 -17.49 -16.13
C VAL A 516 -9.50 -17.82 -15.23
N ASP A 517 -9.47 -17.26 -14.03
CA ASP A 517 -8.55 -17.68 -13.00
C ASP A 517 -9.19 -18.83 -12.18
N ASP A 518 -8.50 -19.96 -12.12
CA ASP A 518 -8.90 -21.15 -11.38
C ASP A 518 -7.89 -21.54 -10.29
N THR A 519 -6.97 -20.63 -9.94
CA THR A 519 -5.92 -20.90 -8.96
C THR A 519 -6.36 -20.70 -7.52
N ALA A 520 -7.36 -19.85 -7.29
CA ALA A 520 -7.94 -19.60 -5.98
C ALA A 520 -8.92 -20.70 -5.55
N THR A 521 -9.13 -20.84 -4.23
CA THR A 521 -10.13 -21.76 -3.66
C THR A 521 -11.59 -21.32 -3.89
N VAL A 522 -11.78 -20.17 -4.54
CA VAL A 522 -13.08 -19.56 -4.85
C VAL A 522 -13.06 -19.03 -6.29
N PRO A 523 -14.21 -18.93 -6.97
CA PRO A 523 -14.24 -18.55 -8.39
C PRO A 523 -13.92 -17.08 -8.69
N PHE A 524 -13.91 -16.21 -7.67
CA PHE A 524 -13.59 -14.79 -7.82
C PHE A 524 -13.27 -14.15 -6.47
N LEU A 525 -12.49 -13.06 -6.51
CA LEU A 525 -12.19 -12.18 -5.39
C LEU A 525 -12.53 -10.73 -5.76
N ASP A 526 -13.57 -10.16 -5.14
CA ASP A 526 -13.81 -8.71 -5.25
C ASP A 526 -12.73 -7.96 -4.47
N SER A 527 -12.16 -6.88 -5.00
CA SER A 527 -11.25 -6.01 -4.22
C SER A 527 -12.04 -5.38 -3.06
N GLN A 528 -11.75 -5.78 -1.82
CA GLN A 528 -12.37 -5.27 -0.62
C GLN A 528 -11.70 -3.98 -0.14
N ALA A 529 -12.47 -3.16 0.55
CA ALA A 529 -12.03 -1.91 1.15
C ALA A 529 -12.46 -1.84 2.61
N LEU A 530 -11.55 -1.41 3.48
CA LEU A 530 -11.82 -1.09 4.89
C LEU A 530 -11.46 0.38 5.16
N VAL A 531 -12.18 0.99 6.10
CA VAL A 531 -11.87 2.36 6.56
C VAL A 531 -11.76 2.37 8.07
N PHE A 532 -10.55 2.58 8.59
CA PHE A 532 -10.33 2.73 10.02
C PHE A 532 -10.44 4.21 10.39
N LYS A 533 -11.23 4.53 11.42
CA LYS A 533 -11.13 5.85 12.05
C LYS A 533 -9.98 5.82 13.05
N VAL A 534 -9.00 6.68 12.86
CA VAL A 534 -7.78 6.74 13.68
C VAL A 534 -7.55 8.14 14.25
N THR A 535 -6.86 8.21 15.38
CA THR A 535 -6.32 9.45 15.94
C THR A 535 -4.81 9.36 15.90
N LEU A 536 -4.18 10.31 15.23
CA LEU A 536 -2.73 10.40 15.13
C LEU A 536 -2.16 11.28 16.27
N PRO A 537 -0.84 11.24 16.52
CA PRO A 537 -0.22 12.10 17.53
C PRO A 537 -0.48 13.57 17.24
N ARG A 538 -0.77 14.32 18.31
CA ARG A 538 -1.05 15.75 18.20
C ARG A 538 0.05 16.51 17.47
N GLY A 539 -0.32 17.30 16.47
CA GLY A 539 0.62 18.09 15.68
C GLY A 539 1.37 17.31 14.60
N SER A 540 0.98 16.06 14.34
CA SER A 540 1.44 15.32 13.16
C SER A 540 1.06 16.07 11.89
N LYS A 541 1.89 15.91 10.86
CA LYS A 541 1.66 16.45 9.51
C LYS A 541 1.73 15.29 8.52
N PRO A 542 0.77 14.35 8.58
CA PRO A 542 0.79 13.19 7.69
C PRO A 542 0.62 13.64 6.24
N LEU A 543 1.04 12.78 5.32
CA LEU A 543 0.61 12.89 3.93
C LEU A 543 -0.91 12.70 3.90
N VAL A 544 -1.63 13.64 3.29
CA VAL A 544 -3.09 13.52 3.12
C VAL A 544 -3.45 13.78 1.68
N GLY A 545 -4.30 12.89 1.17
CA GLY A 545 -4.55 12.76 -0.26
C GLY A 545 -3.29 12.39 -1.00
#